data_AF-A0A099P9Q5-F1
#
_entry.id   AF-A0A099P9Q5-F1
#
_cell.length_a   1.000
_cell.length_b   1.000
_cell.length_c   1.000
_cell.angle_alpha   90.00
_cell.angle_beta   90.00
_cell.angle_gamma   90.00
#
_symmetry.space_group_name_H-M   'P 1'
#
loop_
_entity.id
_entity.type
_entity.pdbx_description
1 polymer ?
#
loop_
_entity_poly.entity_id
_entity_poly.type
_entity_poly.pdbx_seq_one_letter_code
_entity_poly.pdbx_strand_id
1 'polypeptide(L)'
;MNTIEQLHSFRRPEVKAVVPQGETIWLGTSNGLYRVHNQVLDICEDWRGHRISAMAATESGLLVSASHANESVLSVTDEQGHRLHRLPALPQDTVKSLLCSEGQILAGGKCGVYQLEEDKWRHLPDTQGAEVIGLTKCREKLLAFCKKQGDRAYAGLLVSSDAGAHWQLEVETGYHDAIIQANNDSYLTRWRGPWHAGSPIDYQKRPYSAACQV
;
A
#
# COMPACT_ATOMS: atom_id res chain seq x y z
N MET A 1 8.87 35.24 12.87
CA MET A 1 8.89 33.82 12.45
C MET A 1 10.00 33.12 13.23
N ASN A 2 9.64 32.14 14.04
CA ASN A 2 10.61 31.32 14.76
C ASN A 2 11.31 30.38 13.74
N THR A 3 12.61 30.16 13.88
CA THR A 3 13.43 29.25 13.06
C THR A 3 12.79 27.87 12.81
N ILE A 4 11.98 27.36 13.75
CA ILE A 4 11.20 26.12 13.59
C ILE A 4 10.12 26.24 12.51
N GLU A 5 9.40 27.35 12.43
CA GLU A 5 8.38 27.59 11.39
C GLU A 5 9.01 27.66 9.99
N GLN A 6 10.22 28.22 9.88
CA GLN A 6 10.99 28.25 8.63
C GLN A 6 11.45 26.85 8.19
N LEU A 7 11.72 25.94 9.13
CA LEU A 7 12.06 24.54 8.78
C LEU A 7 10.84 23.76 8.29
N HIS A 8 9.64 24.10 8.76
CA HIS A 8 8.39 23.49 8.27
C HIS A 8 8.11 23.82 6.80
N SER A 9 8.47 25.02 6.32
CA SER A 9 8.31 25.36 4.89
C SER A 9 9.25 24.59 3.95
N PHE A 10 10.33 23.99 4.48
CA PHE A 10 11.21 23.09 3.72
C PHE A 10 10.81 21.61 3.85
N ARG A 11 9.82 21.26 4.68
CA ARG A 11 9.33 19.88 4.73
C ARG A 11 8.60 19.58 3.43
N ARG A 12 9.20 18.72 2.62
CA ARG A 12 8.51 18.11 1.49
C ARG A 12 7.28 17.35 2.03
N PRO A 13 6.08 17.54 1.44
CA PRO A 13 4.93 16.73 1.79
C PRO A 13 5.30 15.26 1.68
N GLU A 14 5.08 14.51 2.75
CA GLU A 14 5.34 13.07 2.73
C GLU A 14 4.30 12.42 1.81
N VAL A 15 4.74 11.92 0.67
CA VAL A 15 3.93 11.10 -0.23
C VAL A 15 3.93 9.68 0.32
N LYS A 16 2.75 9.19 0.69
CA LYS A 16 2.54 7.87 1.28
C LYS A 16 2.01 6.85 0.29
N ALA A 17 1.26 7.30 -0.70
CA ALA A 17 0.67 6.46 -1.73
C ALA A 17 0.79 7.14 -3.08
N VAL A 18 1.08 6.36 -4.12
CA VAL A 18 1.11 6.79 -5.51
C VAL A 18 0.35 5.77 -6.32
N VAL A 19 -0.64 6.22 -7.10
CA VAL A 19 -1.45 5.35 -7.96
C VAL A 19 -1.52 5.96 -9.35
N PRO A 20 -0.89 5.34 -10.37
CA PRO A 20 -1.13 5.70 -11.76
C PRO A 20 -2.50 5.15 -12.22
N GLN A 21 -3.26 5.95 -12.96
CA GLN A 21 -4.53 5.56 -13.57
C GLN A 21 -4.71 6.31 -14.89
N GLY A 22 -4.51 5.61 -16.01
CA GLY A 22 -4.41 6.25 -17.33
C GLY A 22 -3.27 7.26 -17.38
N GLU A 23 -3.56 8.48 -17.83
CA GLU A 23 -2.60 9.59 -17.90
C GLU A 23 -2.49 10.38 -16.57
N THR A 24 -3.21 9.95 -15.55
CA THR A 24 -3.27 10.62 -14.26
C THR A 24 -2.41 9.89 -13.24
N ILE A 25 -1.65 10.65 -12.44
CA ILE A 25 -0.95 10.12 -11.27
C ILE A 25 -1.59 10.72 -10.01
N TRP A 26 -2.13 9.85 -9.16
CA TRP A 26 -2.69 10.23 -7.88
C TRP A 26 -1.64 10.14 -6.78
N LEU A 27 -1.60 11.15 -5.91
CA LEU A 27 -0.67 11.25 -4.80
C LEU A 27 -1.43 11.40 -3.48
N GLY A 28 -1.31 10.39 -2.63
CA GLY A 28 -1.79 10.42 -1.26
C GLY A 28 -0.69 10.96 -0.35
N THR A 29 -0.95 12.05 0.34
CA THR A 29 0.03 12.72 1.20
C THR A 29 -0.45 12.84 2.65
N SER A 30 0.40 13.38 3.52
CA SER A 30 -0.01 13.75 4.87
C SER A 30 -1.08 14.84 4.94
N ASN A 31 -1.30 15.60 3.87
CA ASN A 31 -2.14 16.81 3.87
C ASN A 31 -3.26 16.76 2.82
N GLY A 32 -3.46 15.63 2.15
CA GLY A 32 -4.57 15.41 1.24
C GLY A 32 -4.23 14.52 0.06
N LEU A 33 -5.25 14.34 -0.78
CA LEU A 33 -5.17 13.70 -2.08
C LEU A 33 -4.88 14.76 -3.15
N TYR A 34 -3.94 14.44 -4.03
CA TYR A 34 -3.57 15.29 -5.15
C TYR A 34 -3.63 14.48 -6.44
N ARG A 35 -3.88 15.18 -7.54
CA ARG A 35 -3.92 14.64 -8.89
C ARG A 35 -2.89 15.34 -9.75
N VAL A 36 -2.03 14.58 -10.40
CA VAL A 36 -1.15 15.07 -11.47
C VAL A 36 -1.72 14.64 -12.80
N HIS A 37 -2.09 15.59 -13.65
CA HIS A 37 -2.58 15.34 -15.00
C HIS A 37 -2.05 16.44 -15.92
N ASN A 38 -1.50 16.08 -17.09
CA ASN A 38 -0.85 17.03 -18.01
C ASN A 38 0.17 17.95 -17.33
N GLN A 39 0.97 17.39 -16.41
CA GLN A 39 1.99 18.10 -15.62
C GLN A 39 1.44 19.18 -14.66
N VAL A 40 0.12 19.26 -14.51
CA VAL A 40 -0.56 20.13 -13.53
C VAL A 40 -0.84 19.31 -12.28
N LEU A 41 -0.48 19.86 -11.13
CA LEU A 41 -0.76 19.29 -9.81
C LEU A 41 -1.96 20.02 -9.20
N ASP A 42 -3.08 19.30 -9.05
CA ASP A 42 -4.30 19.80 -8.42
C ASP A 42 -4.53 19.07 -7.08
N ILE A 43 -5.16 19.76 -6.13
CA ILE A 43 -5.62 19.17 -4.88
C ILE A 43 -7.09 18.78 -4.99
N CYS A 44 -7.46 17.62 -4.46
CA CYS A 44 -8.85 17.21 -4.32
C CYS A 44 -9.42 17.80 -3.03
N GLU A 45 -10.34 18.76 -3.15
CA GLU A 45 -10.85 19.54 -2.02
C GLU A 45 -11.49 18.68 -0.92
N ASP A 46 -12.22 17.61 -1.29
CA ASP A 46 -12.83 16.64 -0.37
C ASP A 46 -11.84 15.97 0.59
N TRP A 47 -10.56 16.00 0.24
CA TRP A 47 -9.47 15.36 0.96
C TRP A 47 -8.48 16.35 1.55
N ARG A 48 -8.72 17.67 1.41
CA ARG A 48 -7.85 18.69 1.98
C ARG A 48 -7.70 18.47 3.50
N GLY A 49 -6.46 18.48 3.98
CA GLY A 49 -6.12 18.25 5.38
C GLY A 49 -6.19 16.79 5.84
N HIS A 50 -6.71 15.87 5.03
CA HIS A 50 -6.74 14.46 5.39
C HIS A 50 -5.37 13.82 5.14
N ARG A 51 -4.87 13.05 6.12
CA ARG A 51 -3.69 12.21 5.94
C ARG A 51 -4.09 10.95 5.19
N ILE A 52 -3.68 10.84 3.94
CA ILE A 52 -3.91 9.65 3.10
C ILE A 52 -2.89 8.58 3.47
N SER A 53 -3.36 7.40 3.86
CA SER A 53 -2.53 6.27 4.29
C SER A 53 -2.35 5.20 3.23
N ALA A 54 -3.37 4.96 2.40
CA ALA A 54 -3.35 3.97 1.34
C ALA A 54 -4.32 4.36 0.21
N MET A 55 -4.00 3.95 -1.01
CA MET A 55 -4.86 4.13 -2.18
C MET A 55 -4.76 2.92 -3.11
N ALA A 56 -5.81 2.69 -3.89
CA ALA A 56 -5.80 1.76 -5.03
C ALA A 56 -6.70 2.30 -6.14
N ALA A 57 -6.34 2.06 -7.40
CA ALA A 57 -7.21 2.37 -8.53
C ALA A 57 -8.41 1.42 -8.56
N THR A 58 -9.57 1.93 -8.95
CA THR A 58 -10.76 1.15 -9.32
C THR A 58 -11.04 1.35 -10.81
N GLU A 59 -12.12 0.75 -11.32
CA GLU A 59 -12.54 0.98 -12.71
C GLU A 59 -12.95 2.43 -12.98
N SER A 60 -13.49 3.14 -11.98
CA SER A 60 -14.10 4.47 -12.13
C SER A 60 -13.60 5.51 -11.15
N GLY A 61 -12.43 5.29 -10.53
CA GLY A 61 -11.85 6.21 -9.55
C GLY A 61 -10.83 5.53 -8.64
N LEU A 62 -10.91 5.81 -7.34
CA LEU A 62 -9.97 5.30 -6.34
C LEU A 62 -10.69 4.69 -5.13
N LEU A 63 -10.02 3.74 -4.49
CA LEU A 63 -10.15 3.49 -3.07
C LEU A 63 -9.19 4.39 -2.32
N VAL A 64 -9.65 5.05 -1.27
CA VAL A 64 -8.85 5.97 -0.46
C VAL A 64 -9.04 5.63 1.01
N SER A 65 -7.94 5.29 1.69
CA SER A 65 -7.87 5.30 3.15
C SER A 65 -7.22 6.58 3.63
N ALA A 66 -7.90 7.27 4.54
CA ALA A 66 -7.46 8.54 5.07
C ALA A 66 -7.78 8.67 6.57
N SER A 67 -7.15 9.65 7.21
CA SER A 67 -7.45 10.05 8.58
C SER A 67 -7.47 11.56 8.71
N HIS A 68 -8.38 12.08 9.53
CA HIS A 68 -8.46 13.49 9.86
C HIS A 68 -8.93 13.63 11.32
N ALA A 69 -8.18 14.39 12.12
CA ALA A 69 -8.37 14.46 13.58
C ALA A 69 -8.42 13.05 14.21
N ASN A 70 -9.54 12.67 14.81
CA ASN A 70 -9.75 11.37 15.47
C ASN A 70 -10.56 10.38 14.62
N GLU A 71 -10.75 10.66 13.34
CA GLU A 71 -11.56 9.83 12.44
C GLU A 71 -10.71 9.19 11.35
N SER A 72 -10.91 7.89 11.12
CA SER A 72 -10.42 7.15 9.96
C SER A 72 -11.54 6.95 8.94
N VAL A 73 -11.25 7.23 7.68
CA VAL A 73 -12.18 7.09 6.56
C VAL A 73 -11.59 6.10 5.56
N LEU A 74 -12.44 5.23 5.05
CA LEU A 74 -12.20 4.43 3.85
C LEU A 74 -13.34 4.74 2.89
N SER A 75 -13.03 5.14 1.66
CA SER A 75 -14.04 5.56 0.70
C SER A 75 -13.69 5.18 -0.73
N VAL A 76 -14.72 5.15 -1.57
CA VAL A 76 -14.61 5.13 -3.02
C VAL A 76 -14.74 6.56 -3.55
N THR A 77 -13.94 6.91 -4.55
CA THR A 77 -14.03 8.18 -5.29
C THR A 77 -14.49 7.97 -6.72
N ASP A 78 -14.91 9.06 -7.37
CA ASP A 78 -14.99 9.12 -8.83
C ASP A 78 -13.61 9.34 -9.47
N GLU A 79 -13.57 9.48 -10.80
CA GLU A 79 -12.37 9.74 -11.62
C GLU A 79 -11.78 11.14 -11.39
N GLN A 80 -12.52 12.04 -10.77
CA GLN A 80 -12.10 13.40 -10.41
C GLN A 80 -11.60 13.46 -8.96
N GLY A 81 -11.74 12.38 -8.20
CA GLY A 81 -11.31 12.27 -6.81
C GLY A 81 -12.35 12.75 -5.80
N HIS A 82 -13.58 13.05 -6.23
CA HIS A 82 -14.67 13.38 -5.32
C HIS A 82 -15.14 12.13 -4.58
N ARG A 83 -15.49 12.30 -3.32
CA ARG A 83 -15.93 11.19 -2.46
C ARG A 83 -17.35 10.77 -2.85
N LEU A 84 -17.51 9.52 -3.26
CA LEU A 84 -18.82 8.96 -3.62
C LEU A 84 -19.53 8.38 -2.41
N HIS A 85 -18.90 7.41 -1.74
CA HIS A 85 -19.46 6.79 -0.54
C HIS A 85 -18.36 6.22 0.36
N ARG A 86 -18.72 6.00 1.62
CA ARG A 86 -17.85 5.44 2.65
C ARG A 86 -18.00 3.93 2.70
N LEU A 87 -16.88 3.23 2.81
CA LEU A 87 -16.81 1.80 3.08
C LEU A 87 -16.74 1.56 4.61
N PRO A 88 -17.18 0.38 5.09
CA PRO A 88 -17.01 0.01 6.48
C PRO A 88 -15.53 0.08 6.91
N ALA A 89 -15.28 0.42 8.18
CA ALA A 89 -13.94 0.37 8.74
C ALA A 89 -13.48 -1.09 8.94
N LEU A 90 -12.16 -1.32 8.91
CA LEU A 90 -11.61 -2.62 9.26
C LEU A 90 -11.89 -2.96 10.74
N PRO A 91 -12.31 -4.20 11.06
CA PRO A 91 -12.47 -4.64 12.44
C PRO A 91 -11.13 -4.66 13.18
N GLN A 92 -10.97 -3.79 14.18
CA GLN A 92 -9.79 -3.75 15.08
C GLN A 92 -8.43 -3.57 14.37
N ASP A 93 -8.41 -3.02 13.16
CA ASP A 93 -7.18 -2.81 12.39
C ASP A 93 -7.21 -1.47 11.64
N THR A 94 -6.05 -1.07 11.13
CA THR A 94 -5.83 0.12 10.32
C THR A 94 -5.41 -0.28 8.92
N VAL A 95 -6.04 0.29 7.90
CA VAL A 95 -5.68 0.05 6.51
C VAL A 95 -4.28 0.62 6.23
N LYS A 96 -3.38 -0.24 5.74
CA LYS A 96 -2.02 0.10 5.32
C LYS A 96 -1.79 -0.07 3.83
N SER A 97 -2.57 -0.94 3.20
CA SER A 97 -2.54 -1.16 1.76
C SER A 97 -3.93 -1.50 1.28
N LEU A 98 -4.21 -1.15 0.02
CA LEU A 98 -5.47 -1.44 -0.66
C LEU A 98 -5.15 -2.07 -2.01
N LEU A 99 -6.05 -2.92 -2.48
CA LEU A 99 -6.04 -3.45 -3.84
C LEU A 99 -7.49 -3.60 -4.31
N CYS A 100 -7.78 -3.13 -5.52
CA CYS A 100 -8.98 -3.48 -6.25
C CYS A 100 -8.57 -4.29 -7.48
N SER A 101 -9.10 -5.50 -7.63
CA SER A 101 -8.79 -6.37 -8.77
C SER A 101 -10.03 -7.19 -9.10
N GLU A 102 -10.47 -7.16 -10.37
CA GLU A 102 -11.58 -8.01 -10.85
C GLU A 102 -12.84 -7.90 -9.98
N GLY A 103 -13.17 -6.68 -9.56
CA GLY A 103 -14.32 -6.39 -8.68
C GLY A 103 -14.10 -6.77 -7.21
N GLN A 104 -13.02 -7.44 -6.86
CA GLN A 104 -12.65 -7.73 -5.47
C GLN A 104 -11.91 -6.54 -4.86
N ILE A 105 -12.28 -6.17 -3.63
CA ILE A 105 -11.56 -5.19 -2.82
C ILE A 105 -10.87 -5.90 -1.66
N LEU A 106 -9.55 -5.71 -1.57
CA LEU A 106 -8.71 -6.20 -0.48
C LEU A 106 -8.08 -5.04 0.29
N ALA A 107 -7.96 -5.22 1.60
CA ALA A 107 -7.25 -4.32 2.49
C ALA A 107 -6.22 -5.09 3.32
N GLY A 108 -4.99 -4.58 3.36
CA GLY A 108 -3.93 -5.11 4.23
C GLY A 108 -3.77 -4.21 5.45
N GLY A 109 -3.56 -4.83 6.61
CA GLY A 109 -3.38 -4.14 7.88
C GLY A 109 -2.33 -4.80 8.77
N LYS A 110 -2.36 -4.54 10.07
CA LYS A 110 -1.44 -5.16 11.04
C LYS A 110 -1.80 -6.61 11.35
N CYS A 111 -3.04 -7.00 11.12
CA CYS A 111 -3.56 -8.29 11.53
C CYS A 111 -3.64 -9.30 10.38
N GLY A 112 -3.55 -8.85 9.12
CA GLY A 112 -3.56 -9.69 7.93
C GLY A 112 -4.16 -8.97 6.73
N VAL A 113 -4.72 -9.76 5.82
CA VAL A 113 -5.51 -9.32 4.67
C VAL A 113 -7.00 -9.51 4.97
N TYR A 114 -7.78 -8.53 4.56
CA TYR A 114 -9.23 -8.53 4.64
C TYR A 114 -9.81 -8.39 3.23
N GLN A 115 -10.90 -9.11 2.98
CA GLN A 115 -11.69 -9.01 1.77
C GLN A 115 -13.03 -8.34 2.10
N LEU A 116 -13.43 -7.36 1.28
CA LEU A 116 -14.77 -6.79 1.39
C LEU A 116 -15.77 -7.74 0.75
N GLU A 117 -16.79 -8.13 1.51
CA GLU A 117 -17.93 -8.91 1.07
C GLU A 117 -19.20 -8.12 1.40
N GLU A 118 -19.90 -7.67 0.37
CA GLU A 118 -21.03 -6.74 0.50
C GLU A 118 -20.61 -5.50 1.31
N ASP A 119 -21.11 -5.36 2.54
CA ASP A 119 -20.81 -4.26 3.45
C ASP A 119 -20.01 -4.70 4.69
N LYS A 120 -19.26 -5.81 4.61
CA LYS A 120 -18.47 -6.33 5.73
C LYS A 120 -17.10 -6.80 5.29
N TRP A 121 -16.13 -6.63 6.18
CA TRP A 121 -14.79 -7.16 5.99
C TRP A 121 -14.68 -8.57 6.56
N ARG A 122 -14.33 -9.52 5.71
CA ARG A 122 -13.92 -10.87 6.11
C ARG A 122 -12.40 -10.92 6.24
N HIS A 123 -11.91 -11.30 7.40
CA HIS A 123 -10.48 -11.55 7.62
C HIS A 123 -10.06 -12.87 6.96
N LEU A 124 -8.96 -12.88 6.21
CA LEU A 124 -8.45 -14.06 5.52
C LEU A 124 -7.53 -14.88 6.45
N PRO A 125 -7.93 -16.09 6.89
CA PRO A 125 -7.23 -16.83 7.94
C PRO A 125 -5.75 -17.10 7.67
N ASP A 126 -5.41 -17.43 6.42
CA ASP A 126 -4.04 -17.77 6.00
C ASP A 126 -3.06 -16.60 6.11
N THR A 127 -3.57 -15.38 6.33
CA THR A 127 -2.78 -14.16 6.47
C THR A 127 -2.72 -13.64 7.90
N GLN A 128 -3.34 -14.36 8.84
CA GLN A 128 -3.43 -13.94 10.24
C GLN A 128 -2.05 -13.80 10.87
N GLY A 129 -1.83 -12.66 11.55
CA GLY A 129 -0.56 -12.37 12.21
C GLY A 129 0.51 -11.80 11.28
N ALA A 130 0.20 -11.57 10.01
CA ALA A 130 1.05 -10.83 9.09
C ALA A 130 0.70 -9.32 9.11
N GLU A 131 1.70 -8.47 9.36
CA GLU A 131 1.60 -7.03 9.14
C GLU A 131 1.79 -6.75 7.64
N VAL A 132 0.69 -6.68 6.91
CA VAL A 132 0.65 -6.42 5.46
C VAL A 132 0.74 -4.93 5.19
N ILE A 133 1.77 -4.53 4.44
CA ILE A 133 2.07 -3.12 4.14
C ILE A 133 1.99 -2.79 2.65
N GLY A 134 1.72 -3.79 1.81
CA GLY A 134 1.55 -3.63 0.38
C GLY A 134 0.70 -4.77 -0.18
N LEU A 135 -0.19 -4.44 -1.09
CA LEU A 135 -0.96 -5.40 -1.88
C LEU A 135 -0.82 -5.01 -3.35
N THR A 136 -0.60 -5.99 -4.22
CA THR A 136 -0.59 -5.77 -5.67
C THR A 136 -1.03 -7.01 -6.41
N LYS A 137 -1.42 -6.84 -7.66
CA LYS A 137 -1.56 -7.93 -8.62
C LYS A 137 -0.31 -8.02 -9.50
N CYS A 138 0.14 -9.23 -9.78
CA CYS A 138 1.18 -9.52 -10.76
C CYS A 138 0.69 -10.69 -11.62
N ARG A 139 0.26 -10.40 -12.85
CA ARG A 139 -0.43 -11.38 -13.71
C ARG A 139 -1.64 -11.98 -12.97
N GLU A 140 -1.72 -13.31 -12.90
CA GLU A 140 -2.81 -14.04 -12.22
C GLU A 140 -2.60 -14.16 -10.69
N LYS A 141 -1.49 -13.64 -10.15
CA LYS A 141 -1.17 -13.75 -8.72
C LYS A 141 -1.50 -12.46 -7.97
N LEU A 142 -2.05 -12.61 -6.78
CA LEU A 142 -2.12 -11.53 -5.79
C LEU A 142 -0.93 -11.67 -4.84
N LEU A 143 -0.29 -10.54 -4.54
CA LEU A 143 0.91 -10.48 -3.71
C LEU A 143 0.65 -9.59 -2.49
N ALA A 144 1.05 -10.05 -1.32
CA ALA A 144 0.98 -9.30 -0.07
C ALA A 144 2.38 -9.17 0.54
N PHE A 145 2.88 -7.94 0.57
CA PHE A 145 4.18 -7.60 1.14
C PHE A 145 4.05 -7.46 2.65
N CYS A 146 4.67 -8.38 3.37
CA CYS A 146 4.60 -8.47 4.81
C CYS A 146 5.83 -7.82 5.44
N LYS A 147 5.61 -6.85 6.32
CA LYS A 147 6.67 -6.23 7.11
C LYS A 147 7.15 -7.16 8.23
N LYS A 148 6.21 -7.91 8.80
CA LYS A 148 6.41 -8.83 9.93
C LYS A 148 5.39 -9.96 9.82
N GLN A 149 5.83 -11.19 10.04
CA GLN A 149 4.99 -12.36 10.18
C GLN A 149 5.60 -13.37 11.15
N GLY A 150 4.76 -14.23 11.73
CA GLY A 150 5.15 -15.27 12.67
C GLY A 150 5.83 -14.76 13.95
N ASP A 151 6.29 -15.68 14.79
CA ASP A 151 6.85 -15.35 16.11
C ASP A 151 8.17 -14.56 16.04
N ARG A 152 8.90 -14.71 14.92
CA ARG A 152 10.19 -14.03 14.69
C ARG A 152 10.03 -12.66 14.02
N ALA A 153 8.80 -12.28 13.66
CA ALA A 153 8.48 -11.02 13.01
C ALA A 153 9.33 -10.74 11.75
N TYR A 154 9.55 -11.77 10.94
CA TYR A 154 10.31 -11.67 9.69
C TYR A 154 9.47 -11.05 8.58
N ALA A 155 10.13 -10.35 7.66
CA ALA A 155 9.47 -9.84 6.48
C ALA A 155 9.29 -10.98 5.46
N GLY A 156 8.31 -10.84 4.58
CA GLY A 156 8.02 -11.90 3.61
C GLY A 156 7.03 -11.48 2.55
N LEU A 157 6.76 -12.42 1.64
CA LEU A 157 5.78 -12.29 0.57
C LEU A 157 4.78 -13.42 0.71
N LEU A 158 3.51 -13.07 0.94
CA LEU A 158 2.42 -14.02 0.77
C LEU A 158 1.89 -13.90 -0.66
N VAL A 159 1.53 -15.02 -1.24
CA VAL A 159 1.05 -15.13 -2.62
C VAL A 159 -0.24 -15.93 -2.64
N SER A 160 -1.22 -15.41 -3.39
CA SER A 160 -2.41 -16.17 -3.79
C SER A 160 -2.41 -16.34 -5.30
N SER A 161 -2.72 -17.55 -5.76
CA SER A 161 -2.86 -17.89 -7.19
C SER A 161 -4.30 -18.23 -7.57
N ASP A 162 -5.25 -17.93 -6.69
CA ASP A 162 -6.66 -18.31 -6.77
C ASP A 162 -7.58 -17.16 -6.36
N ALA A 163 -7.27 -15.95 -6.86
CA ALA A 163 -8.04 -14.73 -6.61
C ALA A 163 -8.23 -14.40 -5.10
N GLY A 164 -7.23 -14.70 -4.28
CA GLY A 164 -7.20 -14.37 -2.87
C GLY A 164 -7.89 -15.40 -1.96
N ALA A 165 -8.34 -16.53 -2.48
CA ALA A 165 -9.01 -17.57 -1.69
C ALA A 165 -8.04 -18.25 -0.70
N HIS A 166 -6.82 -18.54 -1.13
CA HIS A 166 -5.77 -19.08 -0.27
C HIS A 166 -4.47 -18.28 -0.41
N TRP A 167 -3.74 -18.14 0.70
CA TRP A 167 -2.47 -17.41 0.73
C TRP A 167 -1.36 -18.29 1.26
N GLN A 168 -0.21 -18.24 0.60
CA GLN A 168 0.96 -19.03 0.98
C GLN A 168 2.20 -18.15 1.07
N LEU A 169 3.04 -18.43 2.05
CA LEU A 169 4.36 -17.82 2.14
C LEU A 169 5.25 -18.33 0.99
N GLU A 170 5.52 -17.46 0.02
CA GLU A 170 6.42 -17.79 -1.09
C GLU A 170 7.87 -17.55 -0.69
N VAL A 171 8.13 -16.45 0.02
CA VAL A 171 9.48 -16.09 0.43
C VAL A 171 9.50 -15.35 1.77
N GLU A 172 10.48 -15.72 2.60
CA GLU A 172 10.79 -15.04 3.85
C GLU A 172 12.19 -14.42 3.76
N THR A 173 12.32 -13.20 4.26
CA THR A 173 13.58 -12.47 4.33
C THR A 173 13.99 -12.26 5.78
N GLY A 174 15.21 -11.75 5.97
CA GLY A 174 15.75 -11.49 7.29
C GLY A 174 15.06 -10.32 8.00
N TYR A 175 15.38 -10.17 9.29
CA TYR A 175 14.94 -9.05 10.10
C TYR A 175 15.25 -7.69 9.42
N HIS A 176 14.22 -6.84 9.30
CA HIS A 176 14.25 -5.53 8.62
C HIS A 176 14.52 -5.51 7.11
N ASP A 177 14.60 -6.67 6.45
CA ASP A 177 14.86 -6.77 5.02
C ASP A 177 13.57 -6.89 4.20
N ALA A 178 12.76 -5.84 4.25
CA ALA A 178 11.47 -5.81 3.57
C ALA A 178 11.61 -6.04 2.05
N ILE A 179 10.71 -6.85 1.51
CA ILE A 179 10.53 -6.99 0.06
C ILE A 179 9.83 -5.73 -0.44
N ILE A 180 10.42 -5.09 -1.44
CA ILE A 180 9.98 -3.83 -2.04
C ILE A 180 9.18 -4.11 -3.32
N GLN A 181 9.62 -5.10 -4.11
CA GLN A 181 8.99 -5.52 -5.35
C GLN A 181 9.22 -7.01 -5.56
N ALA A 182 8.27 -7.67 -6.22
CA ALA A 182 8.36 -9.06 -6.60
C ALA A 182 7.83 -9.25 -8.03
N ASN A 183 8.44 -10.20 -8.73
CA ASN A 183 8.03 -10.75 -10.01
C ASN A 183 8.26 -12.27 -9.95
N ASN A 184 7.80 -13.04 -10.94
CA ASN A 184 7.71 -14.50 -10.90
C ASN A 184 8.87 -15.22 -10.19
N ASP A 185 10.11 -14.89 -10.56
CA ASP A 185 11.30 -15.57 -10.04
C ASP A 185 12.32 -14.59 -9.43
N SER A 186 11.92 -13.32 -9.22
CA SER A 186 12.84 -12.27 -8.77
C SER A 186 12.20 -11.32 -7.77
N TYR A 187 13.02 -10.89 -6.83
CA TYR A 187 12.63 -10.02 -5.73
C TYR A 187 13.58 -8.83 -5.68
N LEU A 188 13.05 -7.67 -5.32
CA LEU A 188 13.84 -6.53 -4.88
C LEU A 188 13.63 -6.41 -3.38
N THR A 189 14.70 -6.62 -2.60
CA THR A 189 14.66 -6.45 -1.15
C THR A 189 15.41 -5.19 -0.74
N ARG A 190 15.10 -4.67 0.46
CA ARG A 190 15.73 -3.46 0.97
C ARG A 190 17.24 -3.59 1.10
N TRP A 191 17.77 -4.70 1.61
CA TRP A 191 19.18 -4.82 1.96
C TRP A 191 20.00 -5.74 1.05
N ARG A 192 19.36 -6.65 0.30
CA ARG A 192 20.04 -7.51 -0.68
C ARG A 192 19.94 -6.96 -2.11
N GLY A 193 18.97 -6.08 -2.37
CA GLY A 193 18.71 -5.61 -3.72
C GLY A 193 18.01 -6.65 -4.58
N PRO A 194 18.26 -6.64 -5.91
CA PRO A 194 17.78 -7.66 -6.82
C PRO A 194 18.28 -9.04 -6.42
N TRP A 195 17.37 -9.97 -6.23
CA TRP A 195 17.65 -11.30 -5.69
C TRP A 195 16.71 -12.34 -6.29
N HIS A 196 17.23 -13.55 -6.49
CA HIS A 196 16.45 -14.72 -6.92
C HIS A 196 16.50 -15.79 -5.83
N ALA A 197 15.42 -16.56 -5.66
CA ALA A 197 15.41 -17.69 -4.74
C ALA A 197 16.59 -18.66 -5.05
N GLY A 198 17.32 -19.05 -4.02
CA GLY A 198 18.53 -19.89 -4.14
C GLY A 198 19.82 -19.16 -4.51
N SER A 199 19.79 -17.86 -4.84
CA SER A 199 21.01 -17.07 -5.05
C SER A 199 21.72 -16.81 -3.71
N PRO A 200 23.07 -16.74 -3.71
CA PRO A 200 23.83 -16.33 -2.53
C PRO A 200 23.41 -14.93 -2.08
N ILE A 201 23.45 -14.71 -0.76
CA ILE A 201 23.06 -13.44 -0.15
C ILE A 201 24.27 -12.51 -0.09
N ASP A 202 24.23 -11.42 -0.86
CA ASP A 202 25.15 -10.31 -0.71
C ASP A 202 24.46 -9.14 -0.01
N TYR A 203 24.91 -8.83 1.21
CA TYR A 203 24.42 -7.68 1.95
C TYR A 203 25.12 -6.41 1.46
N GLN A 204 24.32 -5.38 1.20
CA GLN A 204 24.85 -4.07 0.85
C GLN A 204 24.84 -3.12 2.03
N LYS A 205 25.78 -2.16 2.03
CA LYS A 205 25.90 -1.13 3.09
C LYS A 205 24.78 -0.08 3.02
N ARG A 206 24.03 -0.02 1.92
CA ARG A 206 22.99 1.00 1.68
C ARG A 206 21.68 0.32 1.26
N PRO A 207 20.53 0.80 1.75
CA PRO A 207 19.26 0.20 1.38
C PRO A 207 18.87 0.60 -0.04
N TYR A 208 18.22 -0.32 -0.75
CA TYR A 208 17.45 0.01 -1.94
C TYR A 208 16.18 0.77 -1.54
N SER A 209 15.88 1.80 -2.32
CA SER A 209 14.59 2.48 -2.30
C SER A 209 13.93 2.32 -3.67
N ALA A 210 12.61 2.18 -3.71
CA ALA A 210 11.84 2.08 -4.96
C ALA A 210 12.07 3.25 -5.94
N ALA A 211 12.68 4.35 -5.48
CA ALA A 211 13.23 5.42 -6.29
C ALA A 211 14.78 5.34 -6.31
N CYS A 212 15.36 4.44 -7.11
CA CYS A 212 16.71 4.56 -7.67
C CYS A 212 17.05 3.31 -8.49
N GLN A 213 16.97 3.43 -9.81
CA GLN A 213 18.12 3.25 -10.72
C GLN A 213 17.62 3.46 -12.16
N VAL A 214 18.03 4.58 -12.75
CA VAL A 214 18.15 4.74 -14.20
C VAL A 214 19.52 4.19 -14.58
#